data_AF-A0A536S7Y3-F1
#
_entry.id   AF-A0A536S7Y3-F1
#
_cell.length_a   1.000
_cell.length_b   1.000
_cell.length_c   1.000
_cell.angle_alpha   90.00
_cell.angle_beta   90.00
_cell.angle_gamma   90.00
#
_symmetry.space_group_name_H-M   'P 1'
#
loop_
_entity.id
_entity.type
_entity.pdbx_description
1 polymer ?
#
loop_
_entity_poly.entity_id
_entity_poly.type
_entity_poly.pdbx_seq_one_letter_code
_entity_poly.pdbx_strand_id
1 'polypeptide(L)'
;MGVLRVPLDRLDEMLLRVGRRLGGWSAELQTARAAHQLLHSDHSLRAHVALPLELAGGWPAARRPYDRCPRLNLATTLAPNVNELGRPARAGYGLRFQICGRLAVVLGGNLVGEAELAGRQGHRLWTYLVLNRSRPVGRDELAAAVWSDDLPDAWDDALSALASRIRAALRPITQEAPALQIQHATGKYRLETPAGTFVDHERARAALHEAELASRRSELARTWTEARVALEICRRGFLAGDEAPWIIGQRRLLVEGIHRAFELLTSADLERGRPEDAATSARQLVELDPLRESGYRLLMRALAASGDRGEAFRVMERCRQMLRDVAAVAPSPETERVFHEVTAEHL
;
A
#
# COMPACT_ATOMS: atom_id res chain seq x y z
N MET A 1 8.32 -7.06 19.27
CA MET A 1 9.26 -6.32 20.14
C MET A 1 10.38 -5.79 19.26
N GLY A 2 10.50 -4.46 19.12
CA GLY A 2 11.52 -3.85 18.26
C GLY A 2 12.82 -3.62 19.02
N VAL A 3 13.94 -3.98 18.42
CA VAL A 3 15.28 -3.84 18.97
C VAL A 3 16.01 -2.74 18.22
N LEU A 4 16.51 -1.72 18.93
CA LEU A 4 17.37 -0.70 18.34
C LEU A 4 18.81 -1.22 18.33
N ARG A 5 19.43 -1.37 17.16
CA ARG A 5 20.86 -1.70 17.04
C ARG A 5 21.67 -0.42 16.92
N VAL A 6 22.45 -0.11 17.96
CA VAL A 6 23.33 1.07 17.99
C VAL A 6 24.79 0.60 17.92
N PRO A 7 25.65 1.27 17.13
CA PRO A 7 27.10 1.06 17.17
C PRO A 7 27.68 1.32 18.57
N LEU A 8 28.53 0.41 19.09
CA LEU A 8 29.08 0.46 20.45
C LEU A 8 29.82 1.77 20.76
N ASP A 9 30.48 2.36 19.77
CA ASP A 9 31.23 3.63 19.88
C ASP A 9 30.32 4.85 20.12
N ARG A 10 29.03 4.77 19.77
CA ARG A 10 28.04 5.83 20.00
C ARG A 10 27.10 5.54 21.17
N LEU A 11 27.19 4.37 21.78
CA LEU A 11 26.29 3.92 22.84
C LEU A 11 26.46 4.76 24.12
N ASP A 12 27.69 5.09 24.50
CA ASP A 12 27.99 5.87 25.70
C ASP A 12 27.45 7.30 25.64
N GLU A 13 27.62 7.97 24.49
CA GLU A 13 27.10 9.33 24.30
C GLU A 13 25.56 9.33 24.31
N MET A 14 24.95 8.30 23.73
CA MET A 14 23.49 8.12 23.74
C MET A 14 22.97 7.86 25.15
N LEU A 15 23.61 6.97 25.93
CA LEU A 15 23.23 6.66 27.31
C LEU A 15 23.41 7.88 28.24
N LEU A 16 24.47 8.68 28.05
CA LEU A 16 24.69 9.93 28.80
C LEU A 16 23.66 11.01 28.47
N ARG A 17 23.21 11.13 27.21
CA ARG A 17 22.12 12.04 26.84
C ARG A 17 20.80 11.59 27.45
N VAL A 18 20.51 10.29 27.45
CA VAL A 18 19.28 9.73 28.04
C VAL A 18 19.26 9.90 29.56
N GLY A 19 20.35 9.56 30.26
CA GLY A 19 20.45 9.70 31.72
C GLY A 19 20.31 11.15 32.20
N ARG A 20 20.86 12.13 31.47
CA ARG A 20 20.67 13.56 31.78
C ARG A 20 19.24 14.04 31.56
N ARG A 21 18.53 13.48 30.57
CA ARG A 21 17.14 13.85 30.25
C ARG A 21 16.13 13.29 31.25
N LEU A 22 16.43 12.15 31.86
CA LEU A 22 15.54 11.47 32.81
C LEU A 22 15.79 11.85 34.28
N GLY A 23 16.74 12.74 34.56
CA GLY A 23 16.99 13.26 35.91
C GLY A 23 17.66 12.28 36.88
N GLY A 24 18.17 11.14 36.39
CA GLY A 24 18.83 10.11 37.20
C GLY A 24 19.08 8.82 36.42
N TRP A 25 19.95 7.96 36.94
CA TRP A 25 20.30 6.68 36.30
C TRP A 25 19.41 5.55 36.83
N SER A 26 18.54 4.99 35.99
CA SER A 26 17.78 3.78 36.34
C SER A 26 18.69 2.55 36.40
N ALA A 27 18.23 1.49 37.07
CA ALA A 27 18.95 0.22 37.17
C ALA A 27 19.22 -0.40 35.77
N GLU A 28 18.31 -0.22 34.81
CA GLU A 28 18.53 -0.68 33.43
C GLU A 28 19.61 0.13 32.72
N LEU A 29 19.69 1.45 32.94
CA LEU A 29 20.73 2.30 32.37
C LEU A 29 22.11 2.01 32.97
N GLN A 30 22.17 1.66 34.26
CA GLN A 30 23.41 1.22 34.92
C GLN A 30 23.86 -0.15 34.41
N THR A 31 22.92 -1.08 34.20
CA THR A 31 23.20 -2.42 33.65
C THR A 31 23.66 -2.35 32.20
N ALA A 32 23.03 -1.50 31.37
CA ALA A 32 23.44 -1.25 29.99
C ALA A 32 24.84 -0.63 29.89
N ARG A 33 25.18 0.28 30.81
CA ARG A 33 26.51 0.90 30.89
C ARG A 33 27.58 -0.07 31.41
N ALA A 34 27.26 -0.91 32.41
CA ALA A 34 28.18 -1.95 32.88
C ALA A 34 28.45 -3.03 31.80
N ALA A 35 27.42 -3.42 31.03
CA ALA A 35 27.56 -4.32 29.89
C ALA A 35 28.42 -3.71 28.76
N HIS A 36 28.28 -2.41 28.51
CA HIS A 36 29.11 -1.68 27.55
C HIS A 36 30.58 -1.60 27.98
N GLN A 37 30.86 -1.29 29.26
CA GLN A 37 32.23 -1.26 29.79
C GLN A 37 32.93 -2.63 29.72
N LEU A 38 32.20 -3.74 29.92
CA LEU A 38 32.72 -5.10 29.78
C LEU A 38 32.99 -5.49 28.31
N LEU A 39 32.26 -4.92 27.35
CA LEU A 39 32.43 -5.17 25.91
C LEU A 39 33.50 -4.29 25.27
N HIS A 40 33.89 -3.18 25.90
CA HIS A 40 34.97 -2.30 25.43
C HIS A 40 36.38 -2.77 25.80
N SER A 41 36.54 -3.74 26.70
CA SER A 41 37.84 -4.32 27.06
C SER A 41 38.38 -5.33 26.04
N ASP A 42 37.62 -5.69 25.00
CA ASP A 42 38.05 -6.65 23.98
C ASP A 42 37.75 -6.12 22.56
N HIS A 43 38.76 -5.52 21.93
CA HIS A 43 38.64 -4.74 20.69
C HIS A 43 38.26 -5.55 19.43
N SER A 44 38.08 -6.87 19.52
CA SER A 44 37.75 -7.73 18.37
C SER A 44 36.24 -8.01 18.15
N LEU A 45 35.35 -7.61 19.07
CA LEU A 45 33.91 -7.94 18.96
C LEU A 45 33.06 -6.75 18.50
N ARG A 46 32.53 -6.82 17.27
CA ARG A 46 31.43 -5.96 16.79
C ARG A 46 30.09 -6.50 17.31
N ALA A 47 29.72 -6.17 18.55
CA ALA A 47 28.42 -6.52 19.12
C ALA A 47 27.41 -5.36 19.01
N HIS A 48 26.14 -5.67 18.80
CA HIS A 48 25.02 -4.72 18.89
C HIS A 48 24.21 -5.03 20.15
N VAL A 49 24.05 -4.05 21.03
CA VAL A 49 23.21 -4.20 22.22
C VAL A 49 21.76 -3.86 21.86
N ALA A 50 20.85 -4.76 22.23
CA ALA A 50 19.42 -4.63 22.01
C ALA A 50 18.76 -4.01 23.24
N LEU A 51 18.28 -2.76 23.14
CA LEU A 51 17.56 -2.11 24.24
C LEU A 51 16.03 -2.04 23.98
N PRO A 52 15.19 -2.27 25.00
CA PRO A 52 13.74 -2.10 24.90
C PRO A 52 13.34 -0.63 24.65
N LEU A 53 12.39 -0.43 23.75
CA LEU A 53 11.87 0.87 23.27
C LEU A 53 11.28 1.79 24.37
N GLU A 54 10.97 1.26 25.56
CA GLU A 54 10.27 2.00 26.62
C GLU A 54 11.16 3.02 27.35
N LEU A 55 12.48 2.88 27.27
CA LEU A 55 13.46 3.80 27.89
C LEU A 55 13.85 4.98 26.98
N ALA A 56 13.40 5.00 25.72
CA ALA A 56 13.61 6.09 24.76
C ALA A 56 12.43 7.07 24.80
N GLY A 57 12.29 7.78 25.92
CA GLY A 57 11.17 8.71 26.14
C GLY A 57 11.09 9.82 25.08
N GLY A 58 9.96 9.87 24.35
CA GLY A 58 9.44 11.08 23.70
C GLY A 58 9.59 11.18 22.18
N TRP A 59 9.23 10.15 21.41
CA TRP A 59 8.81 10.27 20.01
C TRP A 59 7.52 9.47 19.86
N PRO A 60 6.44 9.98 19.25
CA PRO A 60 5.26 9.16 19.03
C PRO A 60 5.68 7.98 18.18
N ALA A 61 5.51 6.78 18.73
CA ALA A 61 5.80 5.52 18.07
C ALA A 61 5.37 5.59 16.61
N ALA A 62 6.34 5.50 15.69
CA ALA A 62 6.11 5.21 14.30
C ALA A 62 5.49 3.80 14.23
N ARG A 63 4.18 3.75 14.47
CA ARG A 63 3.33 2.67 14.00
C ARG A 63 3.52 2.63 12.50
N ARG A 64 3.75 1.44 11.95
CA ARG A 64 3.95 1.25 10.52
C ARG A 64 2.87 2.04 9.76
N PRO A 65 3.19 2.78 8.70
CA PRO A 65 2.23 3.65 8.00
C PRO A 65 0.93 2.94 7.56
N TYR A 66 0.97 1.60 7.43
CA TYR A 66 -0.19 0.78 7.05
C TYR A 66 -1.12 0.39 8.21
N ASP A 67 -0.71 0.56 9.48
CA ASP A 67 -1.46 0.09 10.66
C ASP A 67 -2.37 1.16 11.30
N ARG A 68 -2.47 2.36 10.71
CA ARG A 68 -3.42 3.42 11.12
C ARG A 68 -4.14 4.08 9.92
N CYS A 69 -4.72 3.31 9.01
CA CYS A 69 -6.01 3.77 8.51
C CYS A 69 -6.98 3.62 9.69
N PRO A 70 -7.63 4.69 10.18
CA PRO A 70 -8.80 4.50 11.02
C PRO A 70 -9.70 3.53 10.27
N ARG A 71 -10.20 2.50 10.96
CA ARG A 71 -11.43 1.82 10.54
C ARG A 71 -12.53 2.87 10.57
N LEU A 72 -12.57 3.75 9.57
CA LEU A 72 -13.76 4.47 9.22
C LEU A 72 -14.72 3.39 8.77
N ASN A 73 -15.63 3.05 9.67
CA ASN A 73 -16.90 2.45 9.30
C ASN A 73 -17.55 3.42 8.30
N LEU A 74 -17.22 3.29 7.02
CA LEU A 74 -17.82 4.04 5.92
C LEU A 74 -19.28 3.63 5.66
N ALA A 75 -19.86 2.79 6.53
CA ALA A 75 -21.27 2.45 6.51
C ALA A 75 -22.19 3.63 6.91
N THR A 76 -21.69 4.79 7.38
CA THR A 76 -22.61 5.78 8.01
C THR A 76 -22.38 7.27 7.74
N THR A 77 -21.37 7.73 6.98
CA THR A 77 -21.13 9.20 6.88
C THR A 77 -21.14 9.80 5.47
N LEU A 78 -21.19 9.01 4.40
CA LEU A 78 -21.48 9.51 3.05
C LEU A 78 -22.37 8.52 2.31
N ALA A 79 -23.64 8.48 2.69
CA ALA A 79 -24.68 7.80 1.94
C ALA A 79 -25.63 8.83 1.30
N PRO A 80 -25.28 9.45 0.16
CA PRO A 80 -26.17 9.39 -0.97
C PRO A 80 -26.02 7.99 -1.56
N ASN A 81 -26.95 7.09 -1.21
CA ASN A 81 -27.21 5.80 -1.86
C ASN A 81 -26.10 5.28 -2.81
N VAL A 82 -25.04 4.70 -2.25
CA VAL A 82 -24.05 3.94 -3.04
C VAL A 82 -24.71 2.69 -3.67
N ASN A 83 -25.93 2.37 -3.25
CA ASN A 83 -26.80 1.37 -3.87
C ASN A 83 -27.46 1.83 -5.19
N GLU A 84 -27.33 3.09 -5.62
CA GLU A 84 -28.00 3.61 -6.83
C GLU A 84 -27.08 4.20 -7.91
N LEU A 85 -25.78 4.41 -7.65
CA LEU A 85 -24.80 4.81 -8.69
C LEU A 85 -24.10 3.62 -9.38
N GLY A 86 -24.74 2.46 -9.32
CA GLY A 86 -24.22 1.24 -9.91
C GLY A 86 -25.06 0.04 -9.50
N ARG A 87 -26.38 0.10 -9.67
CA ARG A 87 -27.08 -1.15 -9.99
C ARG A 87 -26.63 -1.53 -11.40
N PRO A 88 -25.82 -2.59 -11.61
CA PRO A 88 -25.80 -3.17 -12.92
C PRO A 88 -27.26 -3.51 -13.24
N ALA A 89 -27.76 -3.00 -14.37
CA ALA A 89 -28.93 -3.57 -15.00
C ALA A 89 -28.76 -5.10 -14.93
N ARG A 90 -29.76 -5.82 -14.41
CA ARG A 90 -29.72 -7.28 -14.22
C ARG A 90 -29.15 -7.97 -15.47
N ALA A 91 -27.86 -8.32 -15.43
CA ALA A 91 -27.15 -9.07 -16.43
C ALA A 91 -26.16 -9.96 -15.68
N GLY A 92 -26.51 -11.25 -15.54
CA GLY A 92 -25.69 -12.40 -15.08
C GLY A 92 -24.73 -12.17 -13.92
N TYR A 93 -24.93 -12.86 -12.79
CA TYR A 93 -23.95 -12.90 -11.70
C TYR A 93 -22.54 -13.22 -12.23
N GLY A 94 -21.71 -12.19 -12.41
CA GLY A 94 -20.36 -12.34 -12.96
C GLY A 94 -19.42 -12.87 -11.89
N LEU A 95 -18.63 -13.89 -12.24
CA LEU A 95 -17.55 -14.40 -11.40
C LEU A 95 -16.62 -13.25 -10.99
N ARG A 96 -16.38 -13.11 -9.69
CA ARG A 96 -15.55 -12.05 -9.10
C ARG A 96 -14.37 -12.65 -8.34
N PHE A 97 -13.17 -12.20 -8.65
CA PHE A 97 -11.98 -12.43 -7.86
C PHE A 97 -11.59 -11.15 -7.12
N GLN A 98 -11.40 -11.28 -5.82
CA GLN A 98 -10.83 -10.26 -4.97
C GLN A 98 -9.44 -10.73 -4.57
N ILE A 99 -8.40 -10.07 -5.09
CA ILE A 99 -7.00 -10.34 -4.77
C ILE A 99 -6.30 -9.12 -4.17
N CYS A 100 -6.96 -7.96 -4.16
CA CYS A 100 -6.54 -6.79 -3.38
C CYS A 100 -7.29 -6.75 -2.04
N GLY A 101 -6.55 -6.87 -0.95
CA GLY A 101 -7.10 -7.07 0.40
C GLY A 101 -7.30 -8.54 0.73
N ARG A 102 -8.45 -8.87 1.32
CA ARG A 102 -8.79 -10.27 1.67
C ARG A 102 -9.15 -11.04 0.42
N LEU A 103 -8.59 -12.24 0.29
CA LEU A 103 -8.85 -13.09 -0.86
C LEU A 103 -10.30 -13.58 -0.85
N ALA A 104 -10.95 -13.48 -2.00
CA ALA A 104 -12.27 -14.04 -2.19
C ALA A 104 -12.55 -14.40 -3.65
N VAL A 105 -13.32 -15.48 -3.85
CA VAL A 105 -13.96 -15.85 -5.10
C VAL A 105 -15.45 -15.86 -4.89
N VAL A 106 -16.18 -15.06 -5.66
CA VAL A 106 -17.61 -14.82 -5.49
C VAL A 106 -18.35 -15.10 -6.78
N LEU A 107 -19.42 -15.89 -6.70
CA LEU A 107 -20.35 -16.14 -7.79
C LEU A 107 -21.76 -16.34 -7.22
N GLY A 108 -22.70 -15.47 -7.56
CA GLY A 108 -24.06 -15.53 -7.02
C GLY A 108 -24.05 -15.46 -5.49
N GLY A 109 -24.59 -16.48 -4.83
CA GLY A 109 -24.58 -16.63 -3.37
C GLY A 109 -23.34 -17.35 -2.80
N ASN A 110 -22.48 -17.91 -3.66
CA ASN A 110 -21.31 -18.67 -3.23
C ASN A 110 -20.12 -17.74 -2.98
N LEU A 111 -19.43 -17.98 -1.87
CA LEU A 111 -18.21 -17.30 -1.46
C LEU A 111 -17.17 -18.33 -1.03
N VAL A 112 -16.02 -18.32 -1.68
CA VAL A 112 -14.81 -19.01 -1.20
C VAL A 112 -13.85 -17.92 -0.73
N GLY A 113 -13.59 -17.88 0.57
CA GLY A 113 -12.73 -16.88 1.19
C GLY A 113 -11.27 -17.32 1.30
N GLU A 114 -10.50 -16.46 1.95
CA GLU A 114 -9.08 -16.67 2.20
C GLU A 114 -8.80 -17.93 3.05
N ALA A 115 -9.66 -18.27 4.00
CA ALA A 115 -9.47 -19.42 4.88
C ALA A 115 -9.50 -20.76 4.13
N GLU A 116 -10.28 -20.84 3.06
CA GLU A 116 -10.48 -22.03 2.24
C GLU A 116 -9.32 -22.24 1.23
N LEU A 117 -8.53 -21.21 0.94
CA LEU A 117 -7.48 -21.23 -0.09
C LEU A 117 -6.14 -21.81 0.39
N ALA A 118 -6.18 -22.91 1.13
CA ALA A 118 -5.02 -23.76 1.48
C ALA A 118 -3.80 -23.02 2.11
N GLY A 119 -4.07 -21.98 2.92
CA GLY A 119 -3.06 -21.22 3.66
C GLY A 119 -2.13 -20.39 2.76
N ARG A 120 -1.04 -19.88 3.35
CA ARG A 120 -0.13 -18.91 2.70
C ARG A 120 0.33 -19.35 1.30
N GLN A 121 0.73 -20.60 1.13
CA GLN A 121 1.18 -21.09 -0.18
C GLN A 121 0.03 -21.16 -1.18
N GLY A 122 -1.17 -21.56 -0.75
CA GLY A 122 -2.35 -21.58 -1.62
C GLY A 122 -2.79 -20.18 -2.02
N HIS A 123 -2.68 -19.20 -1.11
CA HIS A 123 -2.90 -17.78 -1.41
C HIS A 123 -1.97 -17.28 -2.50
N ARG A 124 -0.67 -17.59 -2.39
CA ARG A 124 0.34 -17.26 -3.41
C ARG A 124 0.00 -17.90 -4.75
N LEU A 125 -0.24 -19.21 -4.77
CA LEU A 125 -0.56 -19.94 -6.01
C LEU A 125 -1.81 -19.39 -6.70
N TRP A 126 -2.91 -19.25 -5.95
CA TRP A 126 -4.17 -18.72 -6.47
C TRP A 126 -3.98 -17.32 -7.06
N THR A 127 -3.38 -16.42 -6.29
CA THR A 127 -3.19 -15.03 -6.70
C THR A 127 -2.26 -14.92 -7.91
N TYR A 128 -1.18 -15.69 -7.95
CA TYR A 128 -0.26 -15.71 -9.08
C TYR A 128 -0.92 -16.22 -10.36
N LEU A 129 -1.76 -17.25 -10.26
CA LEU A 129 -2.55 -17.75 -11.39
C LEU A 129 -3.58 -16.72 -11.86
N VAL A 130 -4.25 -16.00 -10.96
CA VAL A 130 -5.17 -14.91 -11.32
C VAL A 130 -4.45 -13.79 -12.06
N LEU A 131 -3.30 -13.33 -11.57
CA LEU A 131 -2.51 -12.29 -12.23
C LEU A 131 -2.02 -12.69 -13.63
N ASN A 132 -1.76 -13.97 -13.84
CA ASN A 132 -1.23 -14.51 -15.10
C ASN A 132 -2.27 -15.26 -15.94
N ARG A 133 -3.58 -15.05 -15.68
CA ARG A 133 -4.67 -15.80 -16.33
C ARG A 133 -4.74 -15.68 -17.86
N SER A 134 -4.04 -14.70 -18.45
CA SER A 134 -3.93 -14.53 -19.90
C SER A 134 -2.93 -15.48 -20.58
N ARG A 135 -2.13 -16.24 -19.80
CA ARG A 135 -1.12 -17.16 -20.34
C ARG A 135 -0.98 -18.44 -19.50
N PRO A 136 -0.41 -19.52 -20.06
CA PRO A 136 0.09 -20.63 -19.27
C PRO A 136 1.32 -20.20 -18.44
N VAL A 137 1.45 -20.77 -17.26
CA VAL A 137 2.55 -20.56 -16.31
C VAL A 137 3.29 -21.88 -16.10
N GLY A 138 4.62 -21.87 -16.20
CA GLY A 138 5.44 -23.07 -15.99
C GLY A 138 5.43 -23.55 -14.54
N ARG A 139 5.68 -24.84 -14.33
CA ARG A 139 5.78 -25.43 -12.97
C ARG A 139 6.92 -24.81 -12.16
N ASP A 140 8.10 -24.65 -12.76
CA ASP A 140 9.25 -24.02 -12.08
C ASP A 140 8.97 -22.56 -11.72
N GLU A 141 8.29 -21.82 -12.61
CA GLU A 141 7.88 -20.43 -12.36
C GLU A 141 6.89 -20.35 -11.19
N LEU A 142 5.89 -21.24 -11.17
CA LEU A 142 4.96 -21.32 -10.05
C LEU A 142 5.66 -21.74 -8.75
N ALA A 143 6.62 -22.65 -8.83
CA ALA A 143 7.37 -23.09 -7.66
C ALA A 143 8.17 -21.92 -7.06
N ALA A 144 8.87 -21.16 -7.89
CA ALA A 144 9.56 -19.94 -7.46
C ALA A 144 8.59 -18.89 -6.89
N ALA A 145 7.41 -18.70 -7.52
CA ALA A 145 6.42 -17.74 -7.04
C ALA A 145 5.77 -18.15 -5.71
N VAL A 146 5.53 -19.46 -5.52
CA VAL A 146 4.92 -20.00 -4.31
C VAL A 146 5.93 -20.08 -3.19
N TRP A 147 7.08 -20.73 -3.36
CA TRP A 147 8.00 -20.97 -2.25
C TRP A 147 9.10 -19.92 -2.09
N SER A 148 9.40 -19.13 -3.13
CA SER A 148 10.55 -18.22 -3.11
C SER A 148 11.83 -19.01 -2.76
N ASP A 149 12.53 -18.67 -1.68
CA ASP A 149 13.75 -19.36 -1.25
C ASP A 149 13.47 -20.65 -0.44
N ASP A 150 12.23 -20.87 0.03
CA ASP A 150 11.85 -22.00 0.88
C ASP A 150 11.32 -23.20 0.07
N LEU A 151 12.02 -23.56 -1.01
CA LEU A 151 11.58 -24.60 -1.95
C LEU A 151 11.79 -26.02 -1.38
N PRO A 152 10.74 -26.88 -1.29
CA PRO A 152 10.88 -28.26 -0.82
C PRO A 152 11.58 -29.17 -1.84
N ASP A 153 12.24 -30.23 -1.39
CA ASP A 153 12.86 -31.24 -2.28
C ASP A 153 11.84 -31.86 -3.25
N ALA A 154 10.66 -32.21 -2.74
CA ALA A 154 9.53 -32.73 -3.52
C ALA A 154 8.53 -31.62 -3.90
N TRP A 155 9.01 -30.44 -4.32
CA TRP A 155 8.16 -29.30 -4.65
C TRP A 155 7.14 -29.62 -5.75
N ASP A 156 7.47 -30.54 -6.65
CA ASP A 156 6.62 -30.90 -7.78
C ASP A 156 5.31 -31.54 -7.31
N ASP A 157 5.41 -32.51 -6.40
CA ASP A 157 4.27 -33.14 -5.74
C ASP A 157 3.53 -32.15 -4.83
N ALA A 158 4.27 -31.30 -4.12
CA ALA A 158 3.67 -30.26 -3.27
C ALA A 158 2.83 -29.27 -4.09
N LEU A 159 3.28 -28.88 -5.29
CA LEU A 159 2.55 -28.00 -6.20
C LEU A 159 1.28 -28.67 -6.73
N SER A 160 1.37 -29.94 -7.15
CA SER A 160 0.22 -30.73 -7.59
C SER A 160 -0.82 -30.86 -6.48
N ALA A 161 -0.39 -31.16 -5.24
CA ALA A 161 -1.25 -31.24 -4.07
C ALA A 161 -1.91 -29.90 -3.72
N LEU A 162 -1.16 -28.79 -3.81
CA LEU A 162 -1.67 -27.45 -3.56
C LEU A 162 -2.74 -27.06 -4.59
N ALA A 163 -2.49 -27.29 -5.87
CA ALA A 163 -3.47 -27.06 -6.93
C ALA A 163 -4.72 -27.93 -6.74
N SER A 164 -4.57 -29.19 -6.31
CA SER A 164 -5.70 -30.08 -6.00
C SER A 164 -6.58 -29.53 -4.86
N ARG A 165 -5.96 -29.03 -3.78
CA ARG A 165 -6.68 -28.40 -2.67
C ARG A 165 -7.41 -27.12 -3.10
N ILE A 166 -6.80 -26.27 -3.93
CA ILE A 166 -7.47 -25.08 -4.46
C ILE A 166 -8.67 -25.49 -5.33
N ARG A 167 -8.52 -26.47 -6.22
CA ARG A 167 -9.66 -27.00 -7.01
C ARG A 167 -10.78 -27.53 -6.11
N ALA A 168 -10.45 -28.22 -5.03
CA ALA A 168 -11.43 -28.71 -4.07
C ALA A 168 -12.17 -27.56 -3.36
N ALA A 169 -11.44 -26.52 -2.94
CA ALA A 169 -12.02 -25.32 -2.31
C ALA A 169 -12.95 -24.55 -3.26
N LEU A 170 -12.63 -24.50 -4.55
CA LEU A 170 -13.43 -23.81 -5.57
C LEU A 170 -14.63 -24.62 -6.07
N ARG A 171 -14.84 -25.87 -5.61
CA ARG A 171 -15.95 -26.72 -6.08
C ARG A 171 -17.33 -26.03 -6.07
N PRO A 172 -17.75 -25.33 -4.99
CA PRO A 172 -19.05 -24.65 -4.97
C PRO A 172 -19.20 -23.62 -6.09
N ILE A 173 -18.11 -22.93 -6.44
CA ILE A 173 -18.10 -21.94 -7.54
C ILE A 173 -18.11 -22.65 -8.89
N THR A 174 -17.27 -23.68 -9.07
CA THR A 174 -17.14 -24.38 -10.36
C THR A 174 -18.37 -25.20 -10.76
N GLN A 175 -19.22 -25.57 -9.80
CA GLN A 175 -20.50 -26.22 -10.08
C GLN A 175 -21.45 -25.27 -10.85
N GLU A 176 -21.43 -23.99 -10.51
CA GLU A 176 -22.24 -22.96 -11.18
C GLU A 176 -21.51 -22.28 -12.34
N ALA A 177 -20.17 -22.28 -12.34
CA ALA A 177 -19.33 -21.81 -13.44
C ALA A 177 -18.30 -22.86 -13.88
N PRO A 178 -18.69 -23.87 -14.68
CA PRO A 178 -17.79 -24.95 -15.13
C PRO A 178 -16.58 -24.50 -15.95
N ALA A 179 -16.65 -23.31 -16.54
CA ALA A 179 -15.54 -22.69 -17.28
C ALA A 179 -14.44 -22.13 -16.37
N LEU A 180 -14.67 -22.00 -15.06
CA LEU A 180 -13.60 -21.71 -14.10
C LEU A 180 -12.80 -23.00 -13.86
N GLN A 181 -11.58 -23.06 -14.41
CA GLN A 181 -10.75 -24.26 -14.30
C GLN A 181 -9.27 -23.92 -14.08
N ILE A 182 -8.62 -24.68 -13.19
CA ILE A 182 -7.16 -24.71 -13.10
C ILE A 182 -6.68 -25.92 -13.91
N GLN A 183 -6.35 -25.69 -15.17
CA GLN A 183 -5.86 -26.73 -16.08
C GLN A 183 -4.38 -26.97 -15.86
N HIS A 184 -3.96 -28.22 -16.05
CA HIS A 184 -2.56 -28.62 -16.04
C HIS A 184 -2.29 -29.50 -17.26
N ALA A 185 -1.45 -29.02 -18.17
CA ALA A 185 -1.06 -29.73 -19.39
C ALA A 185 0.38 -29.39 -19.74
N THR A 186 1.13 -30.38 -20.25
CA THR A 186 2.52 -30.20 -20.74
C THR A 186 3.45 -29.44 -19.78
N GLY A 187 3.34 -29.72 -18.48
CA GLY A 187 4.18 -29.09 -17.44
C GLY A 187 3.84 -27.61 -17.16
N LYS A 188 2.65 -27.15 -17.57
CA LYS A 188 2.16 -25.79 -17.37
C LYS A 188 0.78 -25.78 -16.75
N TYR A 189 0.53 -24.76 -15.94
CA TYR A 189 -0.78 -24.47 -15.37
C TYR A 189 -1.41 -23.28 -16.09
N ARG A 190 -2.74 -23.31 -16.25
CA ARG A 190 -3.51 -22.19 -16.77
C ARG A 190 -4.80 -22.04 -15.95
N LEU A 191 -5.13 -20.80 -15.60
CA LEU A 191 -6.44 -20.47 -15.05
C LEU A 191 -7.36 -20.05 -16.19
N GLU A 192 -8.32 -20.91 -16.52
CA GLU A 192 -9.44 -20.60 -17.42
C GLU A 192 -10.55 -19.95 -16.61
N THR A 193 -11.17 -18.90 -17.17
CA THR A 193 -12.26 -18.17 -16.53
C THR A 193 -13.34 -17.80 -17.54
N PRO A 194 -14.63 -17.78 -17.17
CA PRO A 194 -15.68 -17.23 -18.02
C PRO A 194 -15.34 -15.81 -18.52
N ALA A 195 -15.77 -15.49 -19.74
CA ALA A 195 -15.71 -14.12 -20.25
C ALA A 195 -16.44 -13.16 -19.29
N GLY A 196 -15.90 -11.95 -19.11
CA GLY A 196 -16.45 -10.96 -18.18
C GLY A 196 -16.14 -11.23 -16.69
N THR A 197 -15.30 -12.21 -16.36
CA THR A 197 -14.82 -12.41 -14.99
C THR A 197 -14.12 -11.16 -14.48
N PHE A 198 -14.65 -10.59 -13.41
CA PHE A 198 -14.12 -9.40 -12.76
C PHE A 198 -12.94 -9.76 -11.85
N VAL A 199 -11.84 -9.03 -11.98
CA VAL A 199 -10.70 -9.10 -11.07
C VAL A 199 -10.45 -7.69 -10.55
N ASP A 200 -10.48 -7.49 -9.23
CA ASP A 200 -10.31 -6.17 -8.63
C ASP A 200 -8.97 -5.51 -8.99
N HIS A 201 -7.88 -6.27 -8.99
CA HIS A 201 -6.56 -5.79 -9.43
C HIS A 201 -6.59 -5.24 -10.88
N GLU A 202 -7.23 -5.96 -11.81
CA GLU A 202 -7.39 -5.49 -13.18
C GLU A 202 -8.30 -4.27 -13.27
N ARG A 203 -9.38 -4.25 -12.47
CA ARG A 203 -10.29 -3.11 -12.39
C ARG A 203 -9.58 -1.86 -11.88
N ALA A 204 -8.69 -1.97 -10.89
CA ALA A 204 -7.92 -0.85 -10.38
C ALA A 204 -7.02 -0.24 -11.47
N ARG A 205 -6.31 -1.10 -12.22
CA ARG A 205 -5.44 -0.67 -13.33
C ARG A 205 -6.25 -0.01 -14.45
N ALA A 206 -7.38 -0.60 -14.82
CA ALA A 206 -8.28 -0.04 -15.82
C ALA A 206 -8.87 1.30 -15.34
N ALA A 207 -9.31 1.38 -14.08
CA ALA A 207 -9.86 2.60 -13.49
C ALA A 207 -8.86 3.76 -13.56
N LEU A 208 -7.61 3.49 -13.17
CA LEU A 208 -6.58 4.52 -13.20
C LEU A 208 -6.30 5.01 -14.62
N HIS A 209 -6.23 4.10 -15.59
CA HIS A 209 -6.05 4.46 -16.99
C HIS A 209 -7.22 5.29 -17.53
N GLU A 210 -8.46 4.89 -17.26
CA GLU A 210 -9.66 5.62 -17.66
C GLU A 210 -9.74 7.00 -17.01
N ALA A 211 -9.34 7.12 -15.74
CA ALA A 211 -9.27 8.41 -15.06
C ALA A 211 -8.27 9.37 -15.72
N GLU A 212 -7.11 8.87 -16.15
CA GLU A 212 -6.10 9.68 -16.85
C GLU A 212 -6.54 10.11 -18.24
N LEU A 213 -7.20 9.21 -18.99
CA LEU A 213 -7.78 9.55 -20.29
C LEU A 213 -8.89 10.60 -20.13
N ALA A 214 -9.77 10.42 -19.14
CA ALA A 214 -10.83 11.37 -18.81
C ALA A 214 -10.25 12.73 -18.41
N SER A 215 -9.18 12.76 -17.62
CA SER A 215 -8.50 13.99 -17.19
C SER A 215 -7.96 14.77 -18.39
N ARG A 216 -7.30 14.09 -19.33
CA ARG A 216 -6.80 14.72 -20.57
C ARG A 216 -7.89 15.29 -21.47
N ARG A 217 -9.12 14.79 -21.34
CA ARG A 217 -10.32 15.27 -22.06
C ARG A 217 -11.15 16.26 -21.25
N SER A 218 -10.68 16.65 -20.07
CA SER A 218 -11.43 17.48 -19.11
C SER A 218 -12.79 16.91 -18.73
N GLU A 219 -12.95 15.58 -18.78
CA GLU A 219 -14.14 14.87 -18.31
C GLU A 219 -14.07 14.73 -16.78
N LEU A 220 -14.26 15.84 -16.06
CA LEU A 220 -14.00 15.91 -14.61
C LEU A 220 -14.81 14.86 -13.85
N ALA A 221 -16.11 14.73 -14.16
CA ALA A 221 -17.05 13.73 -13.60
C ALA A 221 -16.43 12.33 -13.57
N ARG A 222 -15.99 11.88 -14.75
CA ARG A 222 -15.43 10.55 -14.97
C ARG A 222 -14.05 10.39 -14.34
N THR A 223 -13.19 11.42 -14.46
CA THR A 223 -11.85 11.45 -13.83
C THR A 223 -11.95 11.10 -12.35
N TRP A 224 -12.82 11.81 -11.63
CA TRP A 224 -12.99 11.61 -10.20
C TRP A 224 -13.56 10.23 -9.86
N THR A 225 -14.60 9.79 -10.57
CA THR A 225 -15.23 8.49 -10.32
C THR A 225 -14.25 7.35 -10.51
N GLU A 226 -13.51 7.35 -11.63
CA GLU A 226 -12.55 6.29 -11.93
C GLU A 226 -11.31 6.36 -11.03
N ALA A 227 -10.80 7.56 -10.71
CA ALA A 227 -9.72 7.71 -9.73
C ALA A 227 -10.13 7.23 -8.33
N ARG A 228 -11.38 7.49 -7.91
CA ARG A 228 -11.93 6.98 -6.65
C ARG A 228 -11.99 5.45 -6.65
N VAL A 229 -12.45 4.83 -7.73
CA VAL A 229 -12.48 3.36 -7.84
C VAL A 229 -11.07 2.78 -7.75
N ALA A 230 -10.10 3.35 -8.46
CA ALA A 230 -8.71 2.93 -8.37
C ALA A 230 -8.19 3.02 -6.93
N LEU A 231 -8.39 4.18 -6.28
CA LEU A 231 -7.97 4.44 -4.91
C LEU A 231 -8.53 3.41 -3.93
N GLU A 232 -9.85 3.17 -3.97
CA GLU A 232 -10.52 2.27 -3.03
C GLU A 232 -10.10 0.80 -3.18
N ILE A 233 -9.65 0.39 -4.37
CA ILE A 233 -9.11 -0.95 -4.58
C ILE A 233 -7.65 -1.00 -4.13
N CYS A 234 -6.82 -0.05 -4.55
CA CYS A 234 -5.39 -0.05 -4.23
C CYS A 234 -5.12 0.05 -2.73
N ARG A 235 -5.92 0.83 -1.98
CA ARG A 235 -5.78 0.99 -0.52
C ARG A 235 -6.02 -0.30 0.28
N ARG A 236 -6.64 -1.31 -0.32
CA ARG A 236 -6.86 -2.61 0.33
C ARG A 236 -5.56 -3.39 0.53
N GLY A 237 -4.51 -3.02 -0.20
CA GLY A 237 -3.22 -3.71 -0.16
C GLY A 237 -3.25 -5.04 -0.89
N PHE A 238 -2.19 -5.82 -0.72
CA PHE A 238 -1.98 -7.05 -1.48
C PHE A 238 -1.22 -8.08 -0.63
N LEU A 239 -1.86 -9.22 -0.35
CA LEU A 239 -1.32 -10.36 0.41
C LEU A 239 -0.47 -9.94 1.63
N ALA A 240 -1.02 -9.13 2.54
CA ALA A 240 -0.27 -8.49 3.63
C ALA A 240 0.55 -9.47 4.48
N GLY A 241 1.78 -9.08 4.85
CA GLY A 241 2.71 -9.91 5.63
C GLY A 241 3.54 -10.89 4.81
N ASP A 242 3.26 -11.02 3.51
CA ASP A 242 4.05 -11.83 2.59
C ASP A 242 5.17 -11.02 1.89
N GLU A 243 6.39 -11.54 1.85
CA GLU A 243 7.56 -10.83 1.31
C GLU A 243 8.14 -11.46 0.02
N ALA A 244 7.37 -12.29 -0.69
CA ALA A 244 7.84 -12.78 -1.99
C ALA A 244 8.13 -11.61 -2.95
N PRO A 245 9.23 -11.62 -3.73
CA PRO A 245 9.63 -10.48 -4.55
C PRO A 245 8.53 -9.97 -5.51
N TRP A 246 7.76 -10.89 -6.13
CA TRP A 246 6.66 -10.52 -7.02
C TRP A 246 5.50 -9.84 -6.27
N ILE A 247 5.25 -10.20 -5.00
CA ILE A 247 4.24 -9.59 -4.14
C ILE A 247 4.67 -8.17 -3.75
N ILE A 248 5.93 -8.00 -3.36
CA ILE A 248 6.51 -6.67 -3.09
C ILE A 248 6.37 -5.78 -4.33
N GLY A 249 6.67 -6.32 -5.51
CA GLY A 249 6.45 -5.64 -6.79
C GLY A 249 5.00 -5.17 -6.98
N GLN A 250 4.02 -6.06 -6.76
CA GLN A 250 2.60 -5.69 -6.87
C GLN A 250 2.19 -4.63 -5.83
N ARG A 251 2.65 -4.74 -4.58
CA ARG A 251 2.38 -3.71 -3.56
C ARG A 251 2.92 -2.35 -3.96
N ARG A 252 4.12 -2.28 -4.54
CA ARG A 252 4.70 -1.02 -5.06
C ARG A 252 3.83 -0.43 -6.17
N LEU A 253 3.32 -1.26 -7.09
CA LEU A 253 2.40 -0.82 -8.13
C LEU A 253 1.09 -0.26 -7.57
N LEU A 254 0.52 -0.91 -6.54
CA LEU A 254 -0.68 -0.40 -5.88
C LEU A 254 -0.43 0.92 -5.15
N VAL A 255 0.70 1.07 -4.47
CA VAL A 255 1.09 2.33 -3.81
C VAL A 255 1.22 3.46 -4.84
N GLU A 256 1.87 3.22 -5.97
CA GLU A 256 1.93 4.22 -7.04
C GLU A 256 0.55 4.52 -7.64
N GLY A 257 -0.33 3.52 -7.71
CA GLY A 257 -1.73 3.72 -8.07
C GLY A 257 -2.48 4.63 -7.10
N ILE A 258 -2.20 4.54 -5.80
CA ILE A 258 -2.76 5.43 -4.78
C ILE A 258 -2.28 6.87 -5.00
N HIS A 259 -0.97 7.07 -5.25
CA HIS A 259 -0.42 8.39 -5.51
C HIS A 259 -1.10 9.08 -6.71
N ARG A 260 -1.13 8.39 -7.86
CA ARG A 260 -1.75 8.90 -9.08
C ARG A 260 -3.25 9.16 -8.90
N ALA A 261 -3.95 8.28 -8.17
CA ALA A 261 -5.37 8.48 -7.89
C ALA A 261 -5.63 9.74 -7.04
N PHE A 262 -4.82 10.00 -6.01
CA PHE A 262 -4.94 11.24 -5.24
C PHE A 262 -4.60 12.48 -6.07
N GLU A 263 -3.59 12.43 -6.94
CA GLU A 263 -3.27 13.52 -7.86
C GLU A 263 -4.46 13.85 -8.77
N LEU A 264 -5.08 12.83 -9.38
CA LEU A 264 -6.24 12.98 -10.26
C LEU A 264 -7.48 13.48 -9.52
N LEU A 265 -7.77 12.95 -8.34
CA LEU A 265 -8.88 13.41 -7.50
C LEU A 265 -8.72 14.89 -7.13
N THR A 266 -7.51 15.26 -6.70
CA THR A 266 -7.21 16.63 -6.29
C THR A 266 -7.35 17.61 -7.44
N SER A 267 -6.78 17.30 -8.61
CA SER A 267 -6.90 18.13 -9.81
C SER A 267 -8.36 18.26 -10.26
N ALA A 268 -9.11 17.15 -10.28
CA ALA A 268 -10.53 17.18 -10.65
C ALA A 268 -11.37 18.01 -9.68
N ASP A 269 -11.11 17.94 -8.37
CA ASP A 269 -11.85 18.72 -7.37
C ASP A 269 -11.47 20.21 -7.42
N LEU A 270 -10.21 20.56 -7.71
CA LEU A 270 -9.79 21.94 -8.01
C LEU A 270 -10.55 22.51 -9.22
N GLU A 271 -10.59 21.79 -10.34
CA GLU A 271 -11.25 22.24 -11.57
C GLU A 271 -12.78 22.34 -11.42
N ARG A 272 -13.37 21.62 -10.48
CA ARG A 272 -14.81 21.71 -10.13
C ARG A 272 -15.14 22.81 -9.13
N GLY A 273 -14.14 23.57 -8.65
CA GLY A 273 -14.35 24.58 -7.61
C GLY A 273 -14.64 23.98 -6.23
N ARG A 274 -14.07 22.81 -5.90
CA ARG A 274 -14.16 22.16 -4.58
C ARG A 274 -12.79 22.14 -3.89
N PRO A 275 -12.24 23.31 -3.52
CA PRO A 275 -10.87 23.41 -3.00
C PRO A 275 -10.68 22.70 -1.64
N GLU A 276 -11.72 22.59 -0.81
CA GLU A 276 -11.62 21.88 0.48
C GLU A 276 -11.47 20.35 0.31
N ASP A 277 -12.22 19.76 -0.62
CA ASP A 277 -12.10 18.34 -0.99
C ASP A 277 -10.73 18.06 -1.62
N ALA A 278 -10.27 18.98 -2.48
CA ALA A 278 -8.94 18.93 -3.08
C ALA A 278 -7.84 18.99 -2.01
N ALA A 279 -7.92 19.92 -1.05
CA ALA A 279 -6.96 20.03 0.03
C ALA A 279 -6.92 18.76 0.89
N THR A 280 -8.08 18.14 1.13
CA THR A 280 -8.17 16.87 1.86
C THR A 280 -7.41 15.75 1.14
N SER A 281 -7.63 15.59 -0.16
CA SER A 281 -6.93 14.58 -0.98
C SER A 281 -5.43 14.87 -1.08
N ALA A 282 -5.03 16.14 -1.23
CA ALA A 282 -3.63 16.56 -1.29
C ALA A 282 -2.87 16.32 0.02
N ARG A 283 -3.51 16.58 1.18
CA ARG A 283 -2.91 16.25 2.49
C ARG A 283 -2.66 14.75 2.63
N GLN A 284 -3.60 13.92 2.20
CA GLN A 284 -3.42 12.46 2.20
C GLN A 284 -2.24 12.03 1.32
N LEU A 285 -2.04 12.68 0.17
CA LEU A 285 -0.89 12.41 -0.70
C LEU A 285 0.43 12.80 -0.03
N VAL A 286 0.52 13.97 0.59
CA VAL A 286 1.72 14.43 1.32
C VAL A 286 2.03 13.54 2.53
N GLU A 287 1.01 13.09 3.26
CA GLU A 287 1.16 12.16 4.38
C GLU A 287 1.66 10.78 3.92
N LEU A 288 1.22 10.32 2.75
CA LEU A 288 1.59 9.03 2.20
C LEU A 288 3.03 9.02 1.66
N ASP A 289 3.43 10.08 0.97
CA ASP A 289 4.79 10.26 0.47
C ASP A 289 5.27 11.71 0.67
N PRO A 290 5.92 11.99 1.82
CA PRO A 290 6.43 13.33 2.13
C PRO A 290 7.56 13.82 1.20
N LEU A 291 8.15 12.96 0.38
CA LEU A 291 9.16 13.37 -0.61
C LEU A 291 8.52 13.72 -1.96
N ARG A 292 7.23 13.44 -2.14
CA ARG A 292 6.51 13.68 -3.39
C ARG A 292 6.04 15.13 -3.48
N GLU A 293 6.86 15.96 -4.11
CA GLU A 293 6.60 17.39 -4.30
C GLU A 293 5.26 17.71 -4.99
N SER A 294 4.75 16.83 -5.87
CA SER A 294 3.44 17.05 -6.53
C SER A 294 2.29 17.17 -5.53
N GLY A 295 2.34 16.43 -4.42
CA GLY A 295 1.36 16.56 -3.33
C GLY A 295 1.38 17.94 -2.68
N TYR A 296 2.57 18.49 -2.46
CA TYR A 296 2.74 19.85 -1.93
C TYR A 296 2.22 20.90 -2.92
N ARG A 297 2.55 20.78 -4.22
CA ARG A 297 2.06 21.69 -5.25
C ARG A 297 0.54 21.71 -5.32
N LEU A 298 -0.09 20.54 -5.30
CA LEU A 298 -1.54 20.42 -5.30
C LEU A 298 -2.18 20.98 -4.03
N LEU A 299 -1.57 20.73 -2.86
CA LEU A 299 -2.06 21.26 -1.59
C LEU A 299 -1.97 22.79 -1.54
N MET A 300 -0.86 23.38 -2.00
CA MET A 300 -0.70 24.83 -2.09
C MET A 300 -1.78 25.47 -2.98
N ARG A 301 -2.04 24.87 -4.16
CA ARG A 301 -3.11 25.33 -5.06
C ARG A 301 -4.49 25.24 -4.43
N ALA A 302 -4.79 24.13 -3.75
CA ALA A 302 -6.08 23.94 -3.08
C ALA A 302 -6.31 24.96 -1.95
N LEU A 303 -5.30 25.20 -1.11
CA LEU A 303 -5.38 26.18 -0.03
C LEU A 303 -5.53 27.61 -0.56
N ALA A 304 -4.80 27.97 -1.61
CA ALA A 304 -4.93 29.27 -2.24
C ALA A 304 -6.32 29.49 -2.85
N ALA A 305 -6.88 28.46 -3.51
CA ALA A 305 -8.22 28.48 -4.07
C ALA A 305 -9.32 28.57 -2.99
N SER A 306 -9.08 28.08 -1.77
CA SER A 306 -9.97 28.31 -0.62
C SER A 306 -9.71 29.62 0.14
N GLY A 307 -8.77 30.45 -0.35
CA GLY A 307 -8.41 31.74 0.27
C GLY A 307 -7.37 31.66 1.40
N ASP A 308 -6.92 30.46 1.79
CA ASP A 308 -5.95 30.25 2.88
C ASP A 308 -4.50 30.24 2.35
N ARG A 309 -4.07 31.39 1.82
CA ARG A 309 -2.71 31.56 1.29
C ARG A 309 -1.63 31.50 2.39
N GLY A 310 -1.99 31.84 3.64
CA GLY A 310 -1.10 31.74 4.78
C GLY A 310 -0.71 30.29 5.08
N GLU A 311 -1.66 29.37 5.01
CA GLU A 311 -1.35 27.94 5.14
C GLU A 311 -0.57 27.41 3.93
N ALA A 312 -0.82 27.91 2.71
CA ALA A 312 -0.01 27.55 1.55
C ALA A 312 1.49 27.88 1.74
N PHE A 313 1.81 29.00 2.40
CA PHE A 313 3.18 29.34 2.79
C PHE A 313 3.77 28.31 3.77
N ARG A 314 3.02 27.92 4.79
CA ARG A 314 3.47 26.89 5.75
C ARG A 314 3.69 25.54 5.08
N VAL A 315 2.90 25.19 4.07
CA VAL A 315 3.07 23.98 3.27
C VAL A 315 4.40 24.01 2.50
N MET A 316 4.76 25.14 1.89
CA MET A 316 6.05 25.30 1.22
C MET A 316 7.23 25.15 2.19
N GLU A 317 7.16 25.79 3.36
CA GLU A 317 8.21 25.65 4.38
C GLU A 317 8.36 24.21 4.88
N ARG A 318 7.24 23.50 5.04
CA ARG A 318 7.25 22.07 5.37
C ARG A 318 7.89 21.23 4.27
N CYS A 319 7.61 21.51 3.00
CA CYS A 319 8.23 20.84 1.85
C CYS A 319 9.75 21.04 1.85
N ARG A 320 10.19 22.31 1.97
CA ARG A 320 11.60 22.70 2.06
C ARG A 320 12.31 21.98 3.20
N GLN A 321 11.71 21.94 4.38
CA GLN A 321 12.30 21.27 5.54
C GLN A 321 12.42 19.76 5.30
N MET A 322 11.37 19.11 4.81
CA MET A 322 11.37 17.66 4.55
C MET A 322 12.44 17.25 3.54
N LEU A 323 12.55 17.97 2.41
CA LEU A 323 13.54 17.68 1.37
C LEU A 323 14.97 17.91 1.84
N ARG A 324 15.21 18.96 2.63
CA ARG A 324 16.53 19.21 3.24
C ARG A 324 16.91 18.10 4.23
N ASP A 325 16.01 17.73 5.12
CA ASP A 325 16.31 16.79 6.21
C ASP A 325 16.53 15.36 5.72
N VAL A 326 15.74 14.92 4.72
CA VAL A 326 15.73 13.52 4.29
C VAL A 326 16.58 13.29 3.03
N ALA A 327 16.61 14.24 2.10
CA ALA A 327 17.24 14.08 0.81
C ALA A 327 18.40 15.05 0.55
N ALA A 328 18.64 16.02 1.45
CA ALA A 328 19.65 17.08 1.29
C ALA A 328 19.54 17.85 -0.04
N VAL A 329 18.31 18.02 -0.54
CA VAL A 329 18.00 18.75 -1.77
C VAL A 329 17.06 19.92 -1.50
N ALA A 330 17.08 20.91 -2.39
CA ALA A 330 16.09 21.98 -2.43
C ALA A 330 14.83 21.53 -3.21
N PRO A 331 13.67 22.19 -3.03
CA PRO A 331 12.51 21.97 -3.88
C PRO A 331 12.83 22.18 -5.36
N SER A 332 12.12 21.44 -6.21
CA SER A 332 12.22 21.59 -7.65
C SER A 332 11.79 22.98 -8.13
N PRO A 333 12.30 23.45 -9.28
CA PRO A 333 11.86 24.72 -9.88
C PRO A 333 10.35 24.78 -10.13
N GLU A 334 9.72 23.65 -10.41
CA GLU A 334 8.27 23.57 -10.60
C GLU A 334 7.52 23.89 -9.29
N THR A 335 8.00 23.40 -8.15
CA THR A 335 7.41 23.66 -6.83
C THR A 335 7.58 25.11 -6.41
N GLU A 336 8.77 25.68 -6.63
CA GLU A 336 9.02 27.12 -6.39
C GLU A 336 8.10 27.99 -7.26
N ARG A 337 7.92 27.64 -8.54
CA ARG A 337 6.99 28.34 -9.43
C ARG A 337 5.55 28.32 -8.90
N VAL A 338 5.04 27.17 -8.48
CA VAL A 338 3.67 27.07 -7.92
C VAL A 338 3.55 27.90 -6.65
N PHE A 339 4.56 27.88 -5.79
CA PHE A 339 4.58 28.72 -4.60
C PHE A 339 4.49 30.22 -4.93
N HIS A 340 5.25 30.69 -5.94
CA HIS A 340 5.14 32.06 -6.44
C HIS A 340 3.77 32.36 -7.05
N GLU A 341 3.21 31.48 -7.88
CA GLU A 341 1.88 31.64 -8.47
C GLU A 341 0.80 31.86 -7.40
N VAL A 342 0.78 31.03 -6.35
CA VAL A 342 -0.26 31.11 -5.30
C VAL A 342 -0.08 32.28 -4.33
N THR A 343 1.12 32.86 -4.27
CA THR A 343 1.45 33.99 -3.38
C THR A 343 1.50 35.34 -4.11
N ALA A 344 1.71 35.37 -5.43
CA ALA A 344 1.87 36.59 -6.21
C ALA A 344 0.55 37.33 -6.52
N GLU A 345 -0.62 36.71 -6.38
CA GLU A 345 -1.94 37.39 -6.44
C GLU A 345 -2.18 38.39 -5.28
N HIS A 346 -1.12 38.86 -4.63
CA HIS A 346 -1.13 39.75 -3.47
C HIS A 346 -0.49 41.13 -3.73
N LEU A 347 -0.17 41.43 -4.99
CA LEU A 347 0.34 42.73 -5.44
C LEU A 347 -0.43 43.16 -6.70
#